data_AF-A0A535UR68-F1
#
_entry.id   AF-A0A535UR68-F1
#
_cell.length_a   1.000
_cell.length_b   1.000
_cell.length_c   1.000
_cell.angle_alpha   90.00
_cell.angle_beta   90.00
_cell.angle_gamma   90.00
#
_symmetry.space_group_name_H-M   'P 1'
#
loop_
_entity.id
_entity.type
_entity.pdbx_description
1 polymer ?
#
loop_
_entity_poly.entity_id
_entity_poly.type
_entity_poly.pdbx_seq_one_letter_code
_entity_poly.pdbx_strand_id
1 'polypeptide(L)'
;MTTRHYALPVEQTRWQVDGQQTVVFNWEYDEGRDRMLGLYEKGKAKQWNASDRLDWSHDVDPDNPLGAHDENISIYGSPLWNRLGPERRAEIRRHLGAWSYSQFMHGEQGALICAAKIVQTVPDVDSKFYAATQVMDEARHVETYARFLHEKLGLAYPINPPLLSLLSDVITDSRWDVTYLGMQVLIEGLALAAFSMQRDHTDDPLAKAINAYVMQDEARHVAFGRIALREYYPQLTDAE
;
A
#
# COMPACT_ATOMS: atom_id res chain seq x y z
N MET A 1 -10.61 -8.24 21.04
CA MET A 1 -11.57 -8.83 20.09
C MET A 1 -11.80 -7.79 19.01
N THR A 2 -11.62 -8.13 17.74
CA THR A 2 -11.77 -7.18 16.64
C THR A 2 -13.25 -6.81 16.50
N THR A 3 -13.56 -5.52 16.42
CA THR A 3 -14.93 -5.00 16.19
C THR A 3 -15.37 -5.12 14.73
N ARG A 4 -14.65 -5.91 13.92
CA ARG A 4 -14.73 -5.91 12.46
C ARG A 4 -15.47 -7.15 11.94
N HIS A 5 -16.37 -6.95 10.99
CA HIS A 5 -16.94 -8.03 10.18
C HIS A 5 -15.91 -8.47 9.13
N TYR A 6 -15.07 -9.44 9.50
CA TYR A 6 -14.22 -10.10 8.53
C TYR A 6 -14.99 -11.22 7.83
N ALA A 7 -14.76 -11.39 6.53
CA ALA A 7 -15.27 -12.53 5.77
C ALA A 7 -14.70 -13.87 6.29
N LEU A 8 -13.52 -13.84 6.93
CA LEU A 8 -12.84 -14.99 7.55
C LEU A 8 -12.24 -14.59 8.91
N PRO A 9 -12.20 -15.47 9.93
CA PRO A 9 -11.66 -15.12 11.26
C PRO A 9 -10.19 -14.65 11.21
N VAL A 10 -9.88 -13.53 11.88
CA VAL A 10 -8.52 -12.95 11.95
C VAL A 10 -7.53 -13.89 12.64
N GLU A 11 -8.01 -14.75 13.53
CA GLU A 11 -7.17 -15.72 14.23
C GLU A 11 -6.55 -16.76 13.28
N GLN A 12 -7.12 -16.93 12.09
CA GLN A 12 -6.54 -17.77 11.03
C GLN A 12 -5.41 -17.05 10.28
N THR A 13 -5.22 -15.74 10.49
CA THR A 13 -4.24 -14.92 9.79
C THR A 13 -3.03 -14.55 10.65
N ARG A 14 -2.72 -15.28 11.74
CA ARG A 14 -1.57 -15.03 12.66
C ARG A 14 -0.22 -15.20 11.94
N TRP A 15 0.04 -14.32 10.99
CA TRP A 15 1.22 -14.29 10.16
C TRP A 15 2.33 -13.60 10.94
N GLN A 16 3.42 -14.34 11.09
CA GLN A 16 4.67 -13.88 11.66
C GLN A 16 5.77 -14.32 10.70
N VAL A 17 6.75 -13.45 10.51
CA VAL A 17 7.87 -13.68 9.61
C VAL A 17 9.14 -13.49 10.41
N ASP A 18 9.99 -14.50 10.41
CA ASP A 18 11.31 -14.41 11.03
C ASP A 18 12.22 -13.56 10.13
N GLY A 19 12.71 -12.44 10.65
CA GLY A 19 13.64 -11.55 9.95
C GLY A 19 14.90 -11.35 10.77
N GLN A 20 16.06 -11.78 10.24
CA GLN A 20 17.36 -11.40 10.77
C GLN A 20 17.92 -10.24 9.94
N GLN A 21 18.17 -9.10 10.58
CA GLN A 21 18.75 -7.93 9.93
C GLN A 21 19.88 -7.33 10.77
N THR A 22 20.83 -6.70 10.06
CA THR A 22 21.86 -5.88 10.69
C THR A 22 21.32 -4.46 10.86
N VAL A 23 21.26 -3.97 12.10
CA VAL A 23 20.91 -2.57 12.37
C VAL A 23 22.15 -1.70 12.18
N VAL A 24 22.03 -0.66 11.35
CA VAL A 24 23.15 0.21 10.98
C VAL A 24 22.93 1.61 11.56
N PHE A 25 23.89 2.03 12.38
CA PHE A 25 24.02 3.42 12.84
C PHE A 25 24.99 4.16 11.92
N ASN A 26 24.63 5.41 11.59
CA ASN A 26 25.51 6.32 10.87
C ASN A 26 25.57 7.64 11.65
N TRP A 27 26.80 8.08 11.91
CA TRP A 27 27.11 9.30 12.68
C TRP A 27 27.63 10.43 11.78
N GLU A 28 27.70 10.19 10.47
CA GLU A 28 27.98 11.19 9.45
C GLU A 28 26.68 11.91 9.08
N TYR A 29 26.62 13.21 9.36
CA TYR A 29 25.44 14.06 9.16
C TYR A 29 25.71 15.21 8.18
N ASP A 30 26.96 15.43 7.80
CA ASP A 30 27.36 16.54 6.93
C ASP A 30 27.30 16.13 5.45
N GLU A 31 27.29 14.83 5.14
CA GLU A 31 27.21 14.29 3.78
C GLU A 31 25.84 13.63 3.50
N GLY A 32 24.96 14.36 2.78
CA GLY A 32 23.72 13.81 2.25
C GLY A 32 23.58 14.11 0.76
N ARG A 33 22.97 13.19 0.00
CA ARG A 33 22.74 13.40 -1.43
C ARG A 33 21.62 14.42 -1.60
N ASP A 34 21.90 15.52 -2.30
CA ASP A 34 20.94 16.62 -2.54
C ASP A 34 19.57 16.15 -3.04
N ARG A 35 19.56 15.11 -3.89
CA ARG A 35 18.32 14.53 -4.43
C ARG A 35 17.47 13.83 -3.36
N MET A 36 18.10 13.11 -2.43
CA MET A 36 17.42 12.45 -1.31
C MET A 36 16.88 13.46 -0.32
N LEU A 37 17.70 14.45 0.05
CA LEU A 37 17.27 15.53 0.93
C LEU A 37 16.13 16.35 0.31
N GLY A 38 16.18 16.62 -0.99
CA GLY A 38 15.09 17.27 -1.71
C GLY A 38 13.79 16.46 -1.74
N LEU A 39 13.88 15.12 -1.78
CA LEU A 39 12.70 14.26 -1.63
C LEU A 39 12.16 14.30 -0.20
N TYR A 40 13.04 14.27 0.80
CA TYR A 40 12.66 14.37 2.21
C TYR A 40 11.95 15.70 2.53
N GLU A 41 12.47 16.83 2.05
CA GLU A 41 11.81 18.13 2.19
C GLU A 41 10.41 18.15 1.55
N LYS A 42 10.27 17.54 0.36
CA LYS A 42 8.97 17.41 -0.30
C LYS A 42 8.02 16.51 0.50
N GLY A 43 8.51 15.41 1.07
CA GLY A 43 7.75 14.50 1.91
C GLY A 43 7.18 15.21 3.14
N LYS A 44 8.02 15.95 3.87
CA LYS A 44 7.60 16.78 5.01
C LYS A 44 6.55 17.82 4.61
N ALA A 45 6.79 18.57 3.54
CA ALA A 45 5.92 19.65 3.10
C ALA A 45 4.54 19.17 2.59
N LYS A 46 4.46 17.92 2.13
CA LYS A 46 3.24 17.33 1.54
C LYS A 46 2.49 16.40 2.49
N GLN A 47 2.87 16.35 3.76
CA GLN A 47 2.11 15.63 4.76
C GLN A 47 0.66 16.11 4.85
N TRP A 48 -0.25 15.17 5.09
CA TRP A 48 -1.69 15.44 5.22
C TRP A 48 -2.31 14.57 6.32
N ASN A 49 -3.39 15.05 6.91
CA ASN A 49 -4.16 14.31 7.91
C ASN A 49 -5.39 13.68 7.26
N ALA A 50 -5.52 12.35 7.34
CA ALA A 50 -6.65 11.65 6.75
C ALA A 50 -8.01 12.06 7.32
N SER A 51 -8.06 12.43 8.60
CA SER A 51 -9.31 12.86 9.25
C SER A 51 -9.81 14.21 8.76
N ASP A 52 -8.91 15.11 8.35
CA ASP A 52 -9.26 16.47 7.93
C ASP A 52 -9.35 16.61 6.41
N ARG A 53 -8.57 15.80 5.68
CA ARG A 53 -8.40 15.97 4.23
C ARG A 53 -9.45 15.24 3.40
N LEU A 54 -9.99 14.15 3.93
CA LEU A 54 -10.99 13.31 3.28
C LEU A 54 -12.37 13.60 3.87
N ASP A 55 -13.38 13.66 3.01
CA ASP A 55 -14.76 13.86 3.43
C ASP A 55 -15.38 12.54 3.91
N TRP A 56 -15.11 12.20 5.17
CA TRP A 56 -15.70 11.02 5.80
C TRP A 56 -17.20 11.15 6.09
N SER A 57 -17.79 12.35 5.94
CA SER A 57 -19.23 12.55 6.11
C SER A 57 -20.04 12.05 4.91
N HIS A 58 -19.39 11.84 3.77
CA HIS A 58 -20.00 11.27 2.56
C HIS A 58 -20.47 9.82 2.80
N ASP A 59 -21.74 9.56 2.56
CA ASP A 59 -22.31 8.22 2.61
C ASP A 59 -22.17 7.53 1.25
N VAL A 60 -21.55 6.35 1.27
CA VAL A 60 -21.40 5.52 0.07
C VAL A 60 -22.70 4.79 -0.23
N ASP A 61 -22.97 4.53 -1.52
CA ASP A 61 -24.10 3.70 -1.94
C ASP A 61 -23.93 2.26 -1.38
N PRO A 62 -24.86 1.75 -0.55
CA PRO A 62 -24.75 0.39 0.00
C PRO A 62 -24.68 -0.70 -1.07
N ASP A 63 -25.28 -0.48 -2.24
CA ASP A 63 -25.33 -1.42 -3.36
C ASP A 63 -24.17 -1.23 -4.35
N ASN A 64 -23.49 -0.08 -4.30
CA ASN A 64 -22.33 0.22 -5.12
C ASN A 64 -21.36 1.19 -4.43
N PRO A 65 -20.68 0.76 -3.36
CA PRO A 65 -19.97 1.69 -2.48
C PRO A 65 -18.73 2.33 -3.10
N LEU A 66 -18.29 1.81 -4.25
CA LEU A 66 -17.19 2.37 -5.03
C LEU A 66 -17.68 3.11 -6.28
N GLY A 67 -18.99 3.13 -6.56
CA GLY A 67 -19.50 3.59 -7.86
C GLY A 67 -18.88 2.81 -9.03
N ALA A 68 -18.60 1.51 -8.83
CA ALA A 68 -17.94 0.72 -9.86
C ALA A 68 -18.90 0.42 -11.03
N HIS A 69 -18.38 0.47 -12.25
CA HIS A 69 -19.09 0.01 -13.44
C HIS A 69 -19.13 -1.52 -13.50
N ASP A 70 -20.29 -2.08 -13.81
CA ASP A 70 -20.48 -3.53 -13.88
C ASP A 70 -19.57 -4.17 -14.95
N GLU A 71 -19.21 -3.43 -16.01
CA GLU A 71 -18.28 -3.81 -17.09
C GLU A 71 -16.88 -4.19 -16.57
N ASN A 72 -16.49 -3.69 -15.40
CA ASN A 72 -15.20 -3.99 -14.78
C ASN A 72 -15.17 -5.35 -14.06
N ILE A 73 -16.33 -6.01 -13.94
CA ILE A 73 -16.46 -7.31 -13.29
C ILE A 73 -16.21 -8.40 -14.34
N SER A 74 -15.23 -9.28 -14.12
CA SER A 74 -14.77 -10.24 -15.14
C SER A 74 -15.85 -11.18 -15.71
N ILE A 75 -16.93 -11.41 -14.98
CA ILE A 75 -18.05 -12.26 -15.44
C ILE A 75 -19.17 -11.45 -16.13
N TYR A 76 -19.04 -10.13 -16.25
CA TYR A 76 -20.01 -9.25 -16.90
C TYR A 76 -20.34 -9.72 -18.32
N GLY A 77 -21.61 -9.55 -18.72
CA GLY A 77 -22.11 -9.98 -20.02
C GLY A 77 -22.25 -11.50 -20.21
N SER A 78 -21.68 -12.32 -19.33
CA SER A 78 -21.81 -13.78 -19.40
C SER A 78 -23.25 -14.25 -19.10
N PRO A 79 -23.65 -15.47 -19.53
CA PRO A 79 -24.93 -16.06 -19.15
C PRO A 79 -25.11 -16.21 -17.62
N LEU A 80 -24.02 -16.31 -16.85
CA LEU A 80 -24.10 -16.31 -15.40
C LEU A 80 -24.52 -14.94 -14.88
N TRP A 81 -23.83 -13.88 -15.29
CA TRP A 81 -24.13 -12.51 -14.90
C TRP A 81 -25.54 -12.07 -15.29
N ASN A 82 -25.97 -12.40 -16.50
CA ASN A 82 -27.29 -12.03 -17.00
C ASN A 82 -28.44 -12.70 -16.22
N ARG A 83 -28.17 -13.81 -15.51
CA ARG A 83 -29.12 -14.47 -14.61
C ARG A 83 -29.13 -13.88 -13.19
N LEU A 84 -28.13 -13.08 -12.82
CA LEU A 84 -28.10 -12.43 -11.51
C LEU A 84 -29.08 -11.27 -11.47
N GLY A 85 -29.95 -11.27 -10.45
CA GLY A 85 -30.80 -10.13 -10.11
C GLY A 85 -30.00 -8.96 -9.49
N PRO A 86 -30.63 -7.78 -9.34
CA PRO A 86 -29.96 -6.56 -8.86
C PRO A 86 -29.29 -6.74 -7.49
N GLU A 87 -29.96 -7.41 -6.54
CA GLU A 87 -29.42 -7.67 -5.20
C GLU A 87 -28.12 -8.47 -5.23
N ARG A 88 -28.04 -9.52 -6.08
CA ARG A 88 -26.82 -10.33 -6.20
C ARG A 88 -25.69 -9.59 -6.89
N ARG A 89 -26.00 -8.69 -7.82
CA ARG A 89 -24.98 -7.83 -8.45
C ARG A 89 -24.44 -6.83 -7.44
N ALA A 90 -25.30 -6.22 -6.63
CA ALA A 90 -24.92 -5.33 -5.54
C ALA A 90 -24.01 -6.02 -4.52
N GLU A 91 -24.38 -7.24 -4.10
CA GLU A 91 -23.53 -8.08 -3.24
C GLU A 91 -22.15 -8.30 -3.86
N ILE A 92 -22.08 -8.70 -5.14
CA ILE A 92 -20.81 -8.88 -5.83
C ILE A 92 -19.96 -7.60 -5.83
N ARG A 93 -20.54 -6.43 -6.16
CA ARG A 93 -19.81 -5.15 -6.13
C ARG A 93 -19.23 -4.86 -4.76
N ARG A 94 -20.05 -4.99 -3.71
CA ARG A 94 -19.61 -4.75 -2.33
C ARG A 94 -18.49 -5.69 -1.92
N HIS A 95 -18.61 -6.98 -2.24
CA HIS A 95 -17.60 -7.98 -1.91
C HIS A 95 -16.29 -7.78 -2.70
N LEU A 96 -16.37 -7.45 -3.99
CA LEU A 96 -15.19 -7.13 -4.80
C LEU A 96 -14.49 -5.88 -4.29
N GLY A 97 -15.24 -4.83 -3.97
CA GLY A 97 -14.67 -3.60 -3.41
C GLY A 97 -13.98 -3.82 -2.07
N ALA A 98 -14.65 -4.51 -1.15
CA ALA A 98 -14.09 -4.89 0.15
C ALA A 98 -12.86 -5.77 0.02
N TRP A 99 -12.86 -6.71 -0.93
CA TRP A 99 -11.69 -7.55 -1.19
C TRP A 99 -10.49 -6.72 -1.67
N SER A 100 -10.67 -5.87 -2.69
CA SER A 100 -9.60 -5.03 -3.25
C SER A 100 -9.01 -4.09 -2.20
N TYR A 101 -9.86 -3.34 -1.48
CA TYR A 101 -9.41 -2.39 -0.46
C TYR A 101 -8.76 -3.09 0.74
N SER A 102 -9.15 -4.34 1.04
CA SER A 102 -8.43 -5.15 2.02
C SER A 102 -7.02 -5.48 1.55
N GLN A 103 -6.83 -5.83 0.27
CA GLN A 103 -5.50 -6.10 -0.26
C GLN A 103 -4.61 -4.87 -0.24
N PHE A 104 -5.17 -3.69 -0.54
CA PHE A 104 -4.46 -2.42 -0.39
C PHE A 104 -4.02 -2.22 1.05
N MET A 105 -4.95 -2.24 2.01
CA MET A 105 -4.63 -2.12 3.44
C MET A 105 -3.52 -3.08 3.90
N HIS A 106 -3.53 -4.35 3.45
CA HIS A 106 -2.49 -5.33 3.79
C HIS A 106 -1.15 -5.01 3.11
N GLY A 107 -1.19 -4.55 1.86
CA GLY A 107 -0.03 -4.07 1.12
C GLY A 107 0.63 -2.88 1.84
N GLU A 108 -0.15 -1.88 2.23
CA GLU A 108 0.31 -0.72 3.00
C GLU A 108 0.91 -1.12 4.34
N GLN A 109 0.34 -2.13 5.02
CA GLN A 109 0.92 -2.64 6.27
C GLN A 109 2.27 -3.32 6.02
N GLY A 110 2.41 -4.01 4.89
CA GLY A 110 3.68 -4.57 4.42
C GLY A 110 4.70 -3.47 4.10
N ALA A 111 4.28 -2.43 3.37
CA ALA A 111 5.08 -1.25 3.04
C ALA A 111 5.56 -0.54 4.31
N LEU A 112 4.68 -0.36 5.30
CA LEU A 112 5.01 0.20 6.61
C LEU A 112 6.15 -0.56 7.30
N ILE A 113 6.07 -1.89 7.32
CA ILE A 113 7.09 -2.75 7.93
C ILE A 113 8.41 -2.66 7.14
N CYS A 114 8.36 -2.70 5.81
CA CYS A 114 9.55 -2.58 4.97
C CYS A 114 10.21 -1.21 5.07
N ALA A 115 9.45 -0.12 5.11
CA ALA A 115 9.96 1.23 5.32
C ALA A 115 10.66 1.33 6.69
N ALA A 116 10.06 0.77 7.75
CA ALA A 116 10.67 0.72 9.07
C ALA A 116 11.95 -0.14 9.09
N LYS A 117 12.00 -1.22 8.31
CA LYS A 117 13.22 -2.03 8.10
C LYS A 117 14.29 -1.22 7.38
N ILE A 118 13.95 -0.49 6.31
CA ILE A 118 14.89 0.38 5.58
C ILE A 118 15.52 1.41 6.52
N VAL A 119 14.73 2.07 7.38
CA VAL A 119 15.25 3.01 8.40
C VAL A 119 16.33 2.35 9.28
N GLN A 120 16.14 1.08 9.64
CA GLN A 120 17.08 0.34 10.48
C GLN A 120 18.35 -0.09 9.73
N THR A 121 18.23 -0.50 8.47
CA THR A 121 19.27 -1.28 7.78
C THR A 121 20.09 -0.51 6.75
N VAL A 122 19.54 0.57 6.17
CA VAL A 122 20.23 1.34 5.13
C VAL A 122 21.48 2.05 5.71
N PRO A 123 22.61 2.11 4.99
CA PRO A 123 23.85 2.68 5.54
C PRO A 123 23.86 4.21 5.64
N ASP A 124 23.19 4.89 4.72
CA ASP A 124 23.22 6.34 4.57
C ASP A 124 22.06 7.04 5.31
N VAL A 125 22.37 8.17 5.95
CA VAL A 125 21.42 8.88 6.82
C VAL A 125 20.29 9.57 6.05
N ASP A 126 20.57 10.02 4.82
CA ASP A 126 19.58 10.69 3.97
C ASP A 126 18.46 9.73 3.55
N SER A 127 18.77 8.47 3.24
CA SER A 127 17.73 7.44 3.05
C SER A 127 16.96 7.14 4.33
N LYS A 128 17.62 7.13 5.50
CA LYS A 128 16.91 6.94 6.77
C LYS A 128 15.88 8.05 6.99
N PHE A 129 16.23 9.31 6.68
CA PHE A 129 15.30 10.44 6.78
C PHE A 129 14.12 10.29 5.83
N TYR A 130 14.37 9.95 4.57
CA TYR A 130 13.28 9.74 3.62
C TYR A 130 12.40 8.55 4.01
N ALA A 131 12.99 7.39 4.33
CA ALA A 131 12.25 6.20 4.75
C ALA A 131 11.42 6.46 6.01
N ALA A 132 11.88 7.32 6.93
CA ALA A 132 11.08 7.72 8.09
C ALA A 132 9.83 8.51 7.69
N THR A 133 9.88 9.34 6.63
CA THR A 133 8.66 9.96 6.09
C THR A 133 7.74 8.93 5.46
N GLN A 134 8.29 7.95 4.76
CA GLN A 134 7.50 6.87 4.19
C GLN A 134 6.82 6.03 5.28
N VAL A 135 7.49 5.71 6.39
CA VAL A 135 6.86 5.03 7.55
C VAL A 135 5.60 5.77 8.02
N MET A 136 5.64 7.10 8.07
CA MET A 136 4.47 7.90 8.43
C MET A 136 3.38 7.85 7.34
N ASP A 137 3.77 7.96 6.06
CA ASP A 137 2.85 7.86 4.93
C ASP A 137 2.12 6.50 4.94
N GLU A 138 2.84 5.38 5.07
CA GLU A 138 2.22 4.04 5.09
C GLU A 138 1.34 3.80 6.33
N ALA A 139 1.74 4.33 7.49
CA ALA A 139 0.90 4.26 8.68
C ALA A 139 -0.47 4.95 8.45
N ARG A 140 -0.46 6.10 7.78
CA ARG A 140 -1.69 6.81 7.39
C ARG A 140 -2.45 6.07 6.29
N HIS A 141 -1.79 5.42 5.34
CA HIS A 141 -2.47 4.63 4.31
C HIS A 141 -3.23 3.45 4.95
N VAL A 142 -2.57 2.71 5.87
CA VAL A 142 -3.20 1.65 6.65
C VAL A 142 -4.40 2.19 7.44
N GLU A 143 -4.25 3.31 8.14
CA GLU A 143 -5.34 3.96 8.88
C GLU A 143 -6.53 4.28 7.96
N THR A 144 -6.25 4.90 6.81
CA THR A 144 -7.25 5.36 5.84
C THR A 144 -8.03 4.18 5.27
N TYR A 145 -7.35 3.15 4.77
CA TYR A 145 -8.03 1.98 4.22
C TYR A 145 -8.76 1.17 5.29
N ALA A 146 -8.20 1.03 6.49
CA ALA A 146 -8.87 0.36 7.61
C ALA A 146 -10.16 1.09 8.00
N ARG A 147 -10.14 2.42 8.04
CA ARG A 147 -11.32 3.25 8.32
C ARG A 147 -12.37 3.12 7.23
N PHE A 148 -11.98 3.17 5.95
CA PHE A 148 -12.92 2.99 4.84
C PHE A 148 -13.58 1.61 4.83
N LEU A 149 -12.80 0.55 5.04
CA LEU A 149 -13.32 -0.81 5.18
C LEU A 149 -14.32 -0.93 6.35
N HIS A 150 -14.04 -0.24 7.45
CA HIS A 150 -14.89 -0.30 8.64
C HIS A 150 -16.17 0.52 8.51
N GLU A 151 -16.04 1.81 8.20
CA GLU A 151 -17.14 2.79 8.25
C GLU A 151 -18.01 2.77 6.99
N LYS A 152 -17.43 2.41 5.84
CA LYS A 152 -18.12 2.53 4.54
C LYS A 152 -18.47 1.17 3.92
N LEU A 153 -17.54 0.20 3.92
CA LEU A 153 -17.81 -1.12 3.32
C LEU A 153 -18.39 -2.14 4.31
N GLY A 154 -18.05 -2.01 5.59
CA GLY A 154 -18.48 -2.91 6.66
C GLY A 154 -18.03 -4.36 6.46
N LEU A 155 -16.98 -4.60 5.68
CA LEU A 155 -16.47 -5.92 5.34
C LEU A 155 -14.95 -5.86 5.08
N ALA A 156 -14.21 -6.86 5.55
CA ALA A 156 -12.79 -7.02 5.27
C ALA A 156 -12.43 -8.47 4.92
N TYR A 157 -11.39 -8.63 4.10
CA TYR A 157 -10.86 -9.91 3.62
C TYR A 157 -9.42 -10.14 4.10
N PRO A 158 -8.98 -11.40 4.23
CA PRO A 158 -7.58 -11.69 4.50
C PRO A 158 -6.69 -11.33 3.31
N ILE A 159 -5.40 -11.20 3.58
CA ILE A 159 -4.38 -11.03 2.55
C ILE A 159 -4.37 -12.23 1.60
N ASN A 160 -4.22 -11.97 0.32
CA ASN A 160 -4.14 -13.02 -0.68
C ASN A 160 -2.75 -13.71 -0.63
N PRO A 161 -2.67 -15.02 -1.00
CA PRO A 161 -1.40 -15.75 -0.92
C PRO A 161 -0.25 -15.15 -1.75
N PRO A 162 -0.47 -14.64 -2.99
CA PRO A 162 0.60 -14.01 -3.76
C PRO A 162 1.23 -12.79 -3.07
N LEU A 163 0.42 -11.87 -2.53
CA LEU A 163 0.88 -10.69 -1.82
C LEU A 163 1.61 -11.08 -0.53
N LEU A 164 1.06 -12.04 0.22
CA LEU A 164 1.71 -12.58 1.42
C LEU A 164 3.09 -13.18 1.12
N SER A 165 3.20 -13.95 0.05
CA SER A 165 4.48 -14.55 -0.38
C SER A 165 5.48 -13.45 -0.73
N LEU A 166 5.08 -12.49 -1.57
CA LEU A 166 5.94 -11.40 -1.99
C LEU A 166 6.44 -10.57 -0.81
N LEU A 167 5.56 -10.21 0.13
CA LEU A 167 5.96 -9.52 1.35
C LEU A 167 6.90 -10.36 2.22
N SER A 168 6.64 -11.67 2.34
CA SER A 168 7.48 -12.58 3.11
C SER A 168 8.90 -12.63 2.53
N ASP A 169 9.04 -12.76 1.21
CA ASP A 169 10.34 -12.83 0.55
C ASP A 169 11.16 -11.54 0.77
N VAL A 170 10.51 -10.37 0.67
CA VAL A 170 11.16 -9.06 0.86
C VAL A 170 11.53 -8.83 2.33
N ILE A 171 10.66 -9.22 3.26
CA ILE A 171 10.89 -9.00 4.70
C ILE A 171 11.94 -9.97 5.26
N THR A 172 12.00 -11.21 4.77
CA THR A 172 12.94 -12.23 5.28
C THR A 172 14.38 -12.03 4.80
N ASP A 173 14.60 -11.43 3.62
CA ASP A 173 15.96 -11.24 3.09
C ASP A 173 16.77 -10.29 3.99
N SER A 174 17.95 -10.71 4.41
CA SER A 174 18.80 -9.96 5.34
C SER A 174 19.49 -8.75 4.69
N ARG A 175 19.56 -8.71 3.35
CA ARG A 175 20.18 -7.63 2.59
C ARG A 175 19.27 -6.41 2.54
N TRP A 176 19.86 -5.25 2.85
CA TRP A 176 19.12 -4.00 2.92
C TRP A 176 18.62 -3.55 1.53
N ASP A 177 19.40 -3.81 0.48
CA ASP A 177 19.13 -3.40 -0.90
C ASP A 177 18.04 -4.27 -1.56
N VAL A 178 17.91 -5.54 -1.14
CA VAL A 178 16.77 -6.38 -1.55
C VAL A 178 15.46 -5.84 -1.00
N THR A 179 15.47 -5.32 0.23
CA THR A 179 14.28 -4.67 0.79
C THR A 179 13.87 -3.46 -0.06
N TYR A 180 14.85 -2.69 -0.56
CA TYR A 180 14.61 -1.60 -1.50
C TYR A 180 14.05 -2.08 -2.84
N LEU A 181 14.69 -3.06 -3.46
CA LEU A 181 14.25 -3.59 -4.76
C LEU A 181 12.83 -4.16 -4.66
N GLY A 182 12.62 -5.01 -3.66
CA GLY A 182 11.36 -5.68 -3.40
C GLY A 182 10.24 -4.70 -3.10
N MET A 183 10.43 -3.81 -2.13
CA MET A 183 9.39 -2.84 -1.77
C MET A 183 9.29 -1.72 -2.81
N GLN A 184 10.32 -0.88 -2.90
CA GLN A 184 10.26 0.41 -3.60
C GLN A 184 10.17 0.31 -5.14
N VAL A 185 10.61 -0.82 -5.73
CA VAL A 185 10.57 -1.01 -7.19
C VAL A 185 9.48 -1.99 -7.61
N LEU A 186 9.43 -3.17 -7.00
CA LEU A 186 8.46 -4.20 -7.39
C LEU A 186 7.09 -3.94 -6.78
N ILE A 187 6.97 -3.91 -5.45
CA ILE A 187 5.68 -3.77 -4.77
C ILE A 187 5.06 -2.40 -5.05
N GLU A 188 5.78 -1.30 -4.80
CA GLU A 188 5.24 0.05 -5.04
C GLU A 188 4.94 0.29 -6.53
N GLY A 189 5.76 -0.28 -7.43
CA GLY A 189 5.50 -0.22 -8.87
C GLY A 189 4.21 -0.91 -9.27
N LEU A 190 3.93 -2.09 -8.71
CA LEU A 190 2.68 -2.82 -8.90
C LEU A 190 1.50 -2.10 -8.22
N ALA A 191 1.72 -1.53 -7.03
CA ALA A 191 0.73 -0.79 -6.27
C ALA A 191 0.26 0.45 -7.05
N LEU A 192 1.16 1.26 -7.60
CA LEU A 192 0.81 2.39 -8.47
C LEU A 192 -0.08 1.99 -9.65
N ALA A 193 0.20 0.86 -10.29
CA ALA A 193 -0.64 0.35 -11.37
C ALA A 193 -2.03 -0.06 -10.85
N ALA A 194 -2.09 -0.79 -9.74
CA ALA A 194 -3.33 -1.23 -9.12
C ALA A 194 -4.20 -0.07 -8.63
N PHE A 195 -3.61 0.93 -7.98
CA PHE A 195 -4.30 2.15 -7.53
C PHE A 195 -4.79 2.99 -8.71
N SER A 196 -3.99 3.09 -9.79
CA SER A 196 -4.42 3.78 -11.01
C SER A 196 -5.64 3.11 -11.62
N MET A 197 -5.63 1.78 -11.76
CA MET A 197 -6.78 1.02 -12.22
C MET A 197 -7.99 1.21 -11.31
N GLN A 198 -7.80 1.15 -9.99
CA GLN A 198 -8.91 1.32 -9.05
C GLN A 198 -9.51 2.72 -9.14
N ARG A 199 -8.68 3.77 -9.21
CA ARG A 199 -9.13 5.16 -9.38
C ARG A 199 -9.97 5.32 -10.65
N ASP A 200 -9.55 4.69 -11.74
CA ASP A 200 -10.21 4.77 -13.04
C ASP A 200 -11.51 3.93 -13.11
N HIS A 201 -11.66 2.94 -12.23
CA HIS A 201 -12.83 2.06 -12.16
C HIS A 201 -13.85 2.42 -11.07
N THR A 202 -13.53 3.39 -10.23
CA THR A 202 -14.36 3.86 -9.11
C THR A 202 -14.99 5.18 -9.52
N ASP A 203 -16.27 5.41 -9.21
CA ASP A 203 -16.92 6.72 -9.37
C ASP A 203 -17.27 7.43 -8.06
N ASP A 204 -17.27 6.70 -6.94
CA ASP A 204 -17.53 7.28 -5.63
C ASP A 204 -16.47 8.35 -5.27
N PRO A 205 -16.89 9.56 -4.83
CA PRO A 205 -15.97 10.67 -4.60
C PRO A 205 -15.00 10.43 -3.44
N LEU A 206 -15.43 9.78 -2.36
CA LEU A 206 -14.56 9.47 -1.23
C LEU A 206 -13.52 8.41 -1.62
N ALA A 207 -13.96 7.34 -2.28
CA ALA A 207 -13.07 6.29 -2.78
C ALA A 207 -12.06 6.81 -3.81
N LYS A 208 -12.48 7.71 -4.72
CA LYS A 208 -11.56 8.42 -5.63
C LYS A 208 -10.54 9.26 -4.88
N ALA A 209 -10.98 10.04 -3.89
CA ALA A 209 -10.12 10.91 -3.12
C ALA A 209 -9.06 10.12 -2.35
N ILE A 210 -9.45 9.03 -1.67
CA ILE A 210 -8.53 8.13 -0.95
C ILE A 210 -7.41 7.67 -1.88
N ASN A 211 -7.76 7.06 -3.02
CA ASN A 211 -6.74 6.54 -3.94
C ASN A 211 -5.88 7.66 -4.55
N ALA A 212 -6.45 8.83 -4.83
CA ALA A 212 -5.69 9.95 -5.38
C ALA A 212 -4.62 10.47 -4.39
N TYR A 213 -4.95 10.57 -3.10
CA TYR A 213 -3.98 11.01 -2.09
C TYR A 213 -2.90 9.97 -1.83
N VAL A 214 -3.26 8.69 -1.69
CA VAL A 214 -2.28 7.59 -1.57
C VAL A 214 -1.34 7.59 -2.78
N MET A 215 -1.87 7.64 -4.01
CA MET A 215 -1.06 7.68 -5.23
C MET A 215 -0.09 8.88 -5.30
N GLN A 216 -0.46 10.02 -4.70
CA GLN A 216 0.43 11.19 -4.64
C GLN A 216 1.67 10.92 -3.77
N ASP A 217 1.53 10.07 -2.75
CA ASP A 217 2.61 9.65 -1.87
C ASP A 217 3.45 8.57 -2.54
N GLU A 218 2.81 7.57 -3.17
CA GLU A 218 3.49 6.49 -3.88
C GLU A 218 4.41 6.95 -5.02
N ALA A 219 4.03 8.00 -5.72
CA ALA A 219 4.89 8.58 -6.76
C ALA A 219 6.26 9.00 -6.20
N ARG A 220 6.33 9.40 -4.92
CA ARG A 220 7.58 9.74 -4.25
C ARG A 220 8.31 8.47 -3.78
N HIS A 221 7.60 7.47 -3.24
CA HIS A 221 8.19 6.19 -2.81
C HIS A 221 8.92 5.48 -3.96
N VAL A 222 8.28 5.42 -5.14
CA VAL A 222 8.94 4.86 -6.34
C VAL A 222 10.16 5.68 -6.78
N ALA A 223 10.08 7.03 -6.68
CA ALA A 223 11.23 7.88 -7.00
C ALA A 223 12.40 7.63 -6.04
N PHE A 224 12.10 7.41 -4.75
CA PHE A 224 13.08 7.08 -3.73
C PHE A 224 13.82 5.79 -4.05
N GLY A 225 13.11 4.69 -4.32
CA GLY A 225 13.74 3.42 -4.70
C GLY A 225 14.64 3.52 -5.92
N ARG A 226 14.18 4.23 -6.95
CA ARG A 226 14.96 4.42 -8.19
C ARG A 226 16.24 5.21 -7.98
N ILE A 227 16.22 6.24 -7.14
CA ILE A 227 17.42 7.05 -6.90
C ILE A 227 18.40 6.28 -6.01
N ALA A 228 17.92 5.63 -4.94
CA ALA A 228 18.76 4.87 -4.03
C ALA A 228 19.48 3.70 -4.73
N LEU A 229 18.77 2.92 -5.56
CA LEU A 229 19.36 1.75 -6.22
C LEU A 229 20.24 2.10 -7.43
N ARG A 230 19.98 3.22 -8.11
CA ARG A 230 20.77 3.64 -9.28
C ARG A 230 22.24 3.86 -8.97
N GLU A 231 22.56 4.26 -7.75
CA GLU A 231 23.94 4.51 -7.32
C GLU A 231 24.64 3.23 -6.83
N TYR A 232 23.88 2.27 -6.29
CA TYR A 232 24.42 1.04 -5.70
C TYR A 232 24.58 -0.09 -6.72
N TYR A 233 23.59 -0.35 -7.58
CA TYR A 233 23.59 -1.52 -8.46
C TYR A 233 24.76 -1.57 -9.47
N PRO A 234 25.28 -0.45 -9.99
CA PRO A 234 26.49 -0.49 -10.82
C PRO A 234 27.76 -0.96 -10.10
N GLN A 235 27.74 -1.10 -8.77
CA GLN A 235 28.86 -1.54 -7.95
C GLN A 235 28.83 -3.05 -7.67
N LEU A 236 27.73 -3.74 -8.01
CA LEU A 236 27.57 -5.18 -7.79
C LEU A 236 28.38 -5.99 -8.80
N THR A 237 28.87 -7.16 -8.37
CA THR A 237 29.53 -8.12 -9.26
C THR A 237 28.50 -8.91 -10.06
N ASP A 238 28.92 -9.60 -11.13
CA ASP A 238 28.02 -10.45 -11.93
C ASP A 238 27.31 -11.56 -11.12
N ALA A 239 27.87 -11.94 -9.96
CA ALA A 239 27.33 -12.98 -9.08
C ALA A 239 26.33 -12.44 -8.04
N GLU A 240 26.30 -11.13 -7.82
CA GLU A 240 25.45 -10.43 -6.85
C GLU A 240 24.22 -9.80 -7.54
#